data_AF-A0A365PR00-F1
#
_entry.id   AF-A0A365PR00-F1
#
_cell.length_a   1.000
_cell.length_b   1.000
_cell.length_c   1.000
_cell.angle_alpha   90.00
_cell.angle_beta   90.00
_cell.angle_gamma   90.00
#
_symmetry.space_group_name_H-M   'P 1'
#
loop_
_entity.id
_entity.type
_entity.pdbx_description
1 polymer ?
#
loop_
_entity_poly.entity_id
_entity_poly.type
_entity_poly.pdbx_seq_one_letter_code
_entity_poly.pdbx_strand_id
1 'polypeptide(L)'
;MSPVKHGQARLGLNLTLDARRSWTETCALLQTAWPLADYLVLNLIGPASVRLVQDPDRLHRLLSLLRHQQHALNTAGNRCVPLVAKLRCLPEQVPEYLTEVLLELGFDGLIAAHDPGPPATRQRYHAWQDDRQQMQACMQIEQLHRLCGTDLALISVGGIQTAGHLQARLDAGAQLIQVHGALMRQGPWLARRLCG
;
A
#
# COMPACT_ATOMS: atom_id res chain seq x y z
N MET A 1 15.16 28.88 -15.75
CA MET A 1 14.46 27.68 -15.27
C MET A 1 14.08 27.91 -13.82
N SER A 2 12.80 28.14 -13.53
CA SER A 2 12.35 28.27 -12.13
C SER A 2 12.58 26.94 -11.41
N PRO A 3 13.09 26.94 -10.16
CA PRO A 3 13.25 25.71 -9.41
C PRO A 3 11.88 25.03 -9.23
N VAL A 4 11.84 23.73 -9.49
CA VAL A 4 10.69 22.86 -9.17
C VAL A 4 10.32 23.12 -7.72
N LYS A 5 9.09 23.59 -7.47
CA LYS A 5 8.55 23.76 -6.11
C LYS A 5 8.72 22.43 -5.39
N HIS A 6 9.61 22.38 -4.40
CA HIS A 6 9.86 21.17 -3.61
C HIS A 6 8.53 20.81 -2.92
N GLY A 7 7.93 19.69 -3.28
CA GLY A 7 6.83 19.14 -2.51
C GLY A 7 7.31 18.87 -1.10
N GLN A 8 6.51 19.23 -0.09
CA GLN A 8 6.79 18.83 1.28
C GLN A 8 6.86 17.30 1.34
N ALA A 9 7.95 16.77 1.91
CA ALA A 9 8.07 15.33 2.14
C ALA A 9 6.94 14.88 3.07
N ARG A 10 6.22 13.83 2.68
CA ARG A 10 5.17 13.22 3.49
C ARG A 10 5.69 11.97 4.19
N LEU A 11 5.39 11.82 5.47
CA LEU A 11 5.75 10.68 6.29
C LEU A 11 4.60 9.67 6.39
N GLY A 12 4.80 8.50 5.79
CA GLY A 12 3.93 7.34 5.98
C GLY A 12 4.40 6.44 7.11
N LEU A 13 3.51 6.09 8.05
CA LEU A 13 3.83 5.12 9.11
C LEU A 13 3.13 3.78 8.84
N ASN A 14 3.92 2.70 8.84
CA ASN A 14 3.41 1.33 8.67
C ASN A 14 3.09 0.71 10.04
N LEU A 15 1.85 0.27 10.21
CA LEU A 15 1.36 -0.46 11.37
C LEU A 15 1.13 -1.92 10.97
N THR A 16 1.96 -2.82 11.50
CA THR A 16 1.76 -4.26 11.30
C THR A 16 0.60 -4.74 12.14
N LEU A 17 -0.42 -5.31 11.50
CA LEU A 17 -1.51 -5.98 12.18
C LEU A 17 -1.06 -7.39 12.61
N ASP A 18 -1.24 -7.71 13.89
CA ASP A 18 -0.85 -8.99 14.48
C ASP A 18 -2.09 -9.69 15.03
N ALA A 19 -2.35 -10.91 14.57
CA ALA A 19 -3.48 -11.73 14.99
C ALA A 19 -3.52 -12.04 16.49
N ARG A 20 -2.40 -11.89 17.19
CA ARG A 20 -2.27 -12.17 18.62
C ARG A 20 -2.57 -10.94 19.49
N ARG A 21 -2.56 -9.73 18.91
CA ARG A 21 -2.87 -8.50 19.64
C ARG A 21 -4.37 -8.38 19.87
N SER A 22 -4.70 -7.82 21.03
CA SER A 22 -6.06 -7.38 21.31
C SER A 22 -6.43 -6.19 20.41
N TRP A 23 -7.73 -5.94 20.29
CA TRP A 23 -8.23 -4.78 19.55
C TRP A 23 -7.80 -3.47 20.23
N THR A 24 -7.82 -3.42 21.56
CA THR A 24 -7.36 -2.27 22.35
C THR A 24 -5.91 -1.92 22.06
N GLU A 25 -5.01 -2.91 22.06
CA GLU A 25 -3.60 -2.68 21.72
C GLU A 25 -3.43 -2.18 20.29
N THR A 26 -4.23 -2.70 19.35
CA THR A 26 -4.15 -2.28 17.95
C THR A 26 -4.62 -0.84 17.77
N CYS A 27 -5.71 -0.43 18.44
CA CYS A 27 -6.16 0.96 18.46
C CYS A 27 -5.14 1.90 19.11
N ALA A 28 -4.49 1.48 20.20
CA ALA A 28 -3.46 2.28 20.87
C ALA A 28 -2.24 2.55 19.97
N LEU A 29 -1.85 1.59 19.12
CA LEU A 29 -0.81 1.80 18.12
C LEU A 29 -1.21 2.85 17.09
N LEU A 30 -2.45 2.77 16.60
CA LEU A 30 -2.98 3.76 15.66
C LEU A 30 -3.02 5.15 16.29
N GLN A 31 -3.51 5.27 17.53
CA GLN A 31 -3.56 6.53 18.27
C GLN A 31 -2.18 7.13 18.51
N THR A 32 -1.18 6.29 18.82
CA THR A 32 0.21 6.74 19.02
C THR A 32 0.85 7.20 17.72
N ALA A 33 0.55 6.54 16.60
CA ALA A 33 1.15 6.85 15.30
C ALA A 33 0.47 8.01 14.58
N TRP A 34 -0.84 8.17 14.74
CA TRP A 34 -1.67 9.19 14.09
C TRP A 34 -1.10 10.62 14.17
N PRO A 35 -0.64 11.14 15.33
CA PRO A 35 -0.16 12.51 15.38
C PRO A 35 1.13 12.72 14.57
N LEU A 36 1.89 11.66 14.31
CA LEU A 36 3.21 11.70 13.67
C LEU A 36 3.17 11.47 12.15
N ALA A 37 2.06 10.98 11.61
CA ALA A 37 1.97 10.55 10.23
C ALA A 37 1.22 11.56 9.34
N ASP A 38 1.62 11.65 8.08
CA ASP A 38 0.83 12.24 7.00
C ASP A 38 -0.15 11.24 6.42
N TYR A 39 0.13 9.94 6.52
CA TYR A 39 -0.79 8.85 6.25
C TYR A 39 -0.37 7.57 7.00
N LEU A 40 -1.34 6.73 7.33
CA LEU A 40 -1.12 5.47 8.04
C LEU A 40 -1.35 4.29 7.10
N VAL A 41 -0.52 3.26 7.23
CA VAL A 41 -0.64 2.02 6.46
C VAL A 41 -0.91 0.86 7.42
N LEU A 42 -2.04 0.18 7.25
CA LEU A 42 -2.29 -1.12 7.86
C LEU A 42 -1.63 -2.21 7.00
N ASN A 43 -0.54 -2.78 7.51
CA ASN A 43 0.23 -3.78 6.79
C ASN A 43 -0.31 -5.19 7.07
N LEU A 44 -0.91 -5.80 6.05
CA LEU A 44 -1.53 -7.12 6.10
C LEU A 44 -0.76 -8.19 5.31
N ILE A 45 0.43 -7.88 4.77
CA ILE A 45 1.20 -8.83 3.94
C ILE A 45 2.21 -9.69 4.72
N GLY A 46 2.38 -9.42 6.01
CA GLY A 46 3.38 -10.05 6.88
C GLY A 46 2.91 -11.35 7.55
N PRO A 47 3.82 -12.11 8.16
CA PRO A 47 3.47 -13.36 8.86
C PRO A 47 2.53 -13.14 10.04
N ALA A 48 2.60 -11.98 10.71
CA ALA A 48 1.77 -11.65 11.86
C ALA A 48 0.27 -11.50 11.51
N SER A 49 -0.05 -11.12 10.27
CA SER A 49 -1.42 -10.87 9.80
C SER A 49 -2.06 -12.08 9.12
N VAL A 50 -1.32 -13.15 8.81
CA VAL A 50 -1.83 -14.32 8.07
C VAL A 50 -3.10 -14.89 8.69
N ARG A 51 -3.10 -15.11 10.02
CA ARG A 51 -4.27 -15.62 10.74
C ARG A 51 -5.45 -14.66 10.76
N LEU A 52 -5.22 -13.35 10.65
CA LEU A 52 -6.31 -12.36 10.51
C LEU A 52 -6.92 -12.43 9.12
N VAL A 53 -6.09 -12.50 8.08
CA VAL A 53 -6.55 -12.56 6.67
C VAL A 53 -7.33 -13.84 6.37
N GLN A 54 -7.06 -14.92 7.11
CA GLN A 54 -7.79 -16.19 7.02
C GLN A 54 -9.13 -16.21 7.77
N ASP A 55 -9.46 -15.14 8.52
CA ASP A 55 -10.70 -15.01 9.29
C ASP A 55 -11.42 -13.71 8.86
N PRO A 56 -12.24 -13.76 7.78
CA PRO A 56 -12.87 -12.59 7.18
C PRO A 56 -13.71 -11.77 8.17
N ASP A 57 -14.49 -12.44 9.02
CA ASP A 57 -15.37 -11.77 10.00
C ASP A 57 -14.54 -11.01 11.04
N ARG A 58 -13.48 -11.64 11.55
CA ARG A 58 -12.58 -11.00 12.52
C ARG A 58 -11.83 -9.85 11.89
N LEU A 59 -11.34 -10.01 10.66
CA LEU A 59 -10.64 -8.95 9.94
C LEU A 59 -11.56 -7.78 9.65
N HIS A 60 -12.78 -8.02 9.16
CA HIS A 60 -13.78 -6.99 8.92
C HIS A 60 -14.03 -6.17 10.18
N ARG A 61 -14.36 -6.81 11.31
CA ARG A 61 -14.56 -6.13 12.60
C ARG A 61 -13.36 -5.29 13.01
N LEU A 62 -12.14 -5.81 12.84
CA LEU A 62 -10.93 -5.08 13.18
C LEU A 62 -10.74 -3.85 12.28
N LEU A 63 -10.94 -3.98 10.96
CA LEU A 63 -10.82 -2.86 10.03
C LEU A 63 -11.88 -1.79 10.31
N SER A 64 -13.13 -2.17 10.60
CA SER A 64 -14.18 -1.23 11.00
C SER A 64 -13.79 -0.46 12.26
N LEU A 65 -13.28 -1.15 13.28
CA LEU A 65 -12.83 -0.51 14.52
C LEU A 65 -11.69 0.50 14.27
N LEU A 66 -10.69 0.12 13.46
CA LEU A 66 -9.57 1.00 13.15
C LEU A 66 -10.00 2.21 12.33
N ARG A 67 -10.95 2.05 11.40
CA ARG A 67 -11.53 3.16 10.66
C ARG A 67 -12.28 4.12 11.59
N HIS A 68 -13.16 3.60 12.46
CA HIS A 68 -13.87 4.43 13.44
C HIS A 68 -12.90 5.20 14.35
N GLN A 69 -11.84 4.53 14.83
CA GLN A 69 -10.82 5.17 15.66
C GLN A 69 -10.08 6.28 14.90
N GLN A 70 -9.67 6.03 13.66
CA GLN A 70 -8.99 7.05 12.84
C GLN A 70 -9.91 8.25 12.55
N HIS A 71 -11.20 8.01 12.29
CA HIS A 71 -12.16 9.09 12.09
C HIS A 71 -12.34 9.93 13.35
N ALA A 72 -12.47 9.28 14.52
CA ALA A 72 -12.57 9.97 15.81
C ALA A 72 -11.33 10.84 16.08
N LEU A 73 -10.13 10.34 15.79
CA LEU A 73 -8.89 11.11 15.93
C LEU A 73 -8.81 12.29 14.97
N ASN A 74 -9.18 12.08 13.70
CA ASN A 74 -9.24 13.14 12.70
C ASN A 74 -10.18 14.28 13.12
N THR A 75 -11.38 13.93 13.59
CA THR A 75 -12.38 14.89 14.07
C THR A 75 -11.89 15.63 15.32
N ALA A 76 -11.40 14.91 16.33
CA ALA A 76 -10.94 15.52 17.58
C ALA A 76 -9.71 16.42 17.39
N GLY A 77 -8.80 16.05 16.48
CA GLY A 77 -7.57 16.78 16.23
C GLY A 77 -7.62 17.74 15.04
N ASN A 78 -8.77 17.89 14.38
CA ASN A 78 -8.97 18.72 13.18
C ASN A 78 -7.90 18.49 12.10
N ARG A 79 -7.61 17.22 11.80
CA ARG A 79 -6.66 16.80 10.76
C ARG A 79 -7.29 15.70 9.89
N CYS A 80 -6.77 15.53 8.69
CA CYS A 80 -7.10 14.39 7.84
C CYS A 80 -5.83 13.55 7.63
N VAL A 81 -5.69 12.47 8.39
CA VAL A 81 -4.61 11.49 8.22
C VAL A 81 -5.18 10.27 7.51
N PRO A 82 -4.92 10.06 6.20
CA PRO A 82 -5.48 8.94 5.44
C PRO A 82 -5.09 7.58 6.02
N LEU A 83 -6.01 6.62 5.97
CA LEU A 83 -5.80 5.24 6.36
C LEU A 83 -5.80 4.34 5.13
N VAL A 84 -4.67 3.71 4.88
CA VAL A 84 -4.40 2.89 3.70
C VAL A 84 -4.15 1.45 4.13
N ALA A 85 -4.60 0.46 3.37
CA ALA A 85 -4.27 -0.94 3.62
C ALA A 85 -3.22 -1.43 2.61
N LYS A 86 -2.23 -2.19 3.07
CA LYS A 86 -1.25 -2.85 2.19
C LYS A 86 -1.56 -4.33 2.10
N LEU A 87 -1.91 -4.76 0.89
CA LEU A 87 -2.35 -6.13 0.59
C LEU A 87 -1.41 -6.78 -0.43
N ARG A 88 -1.36 -8.11 -0.37
CA ARG A 88 -0.62 -8.93 -1.32
C ARG A 88 -1.46 -9.05 -2.58
N CYS A 89 -0.84 -8.84 -3.73
CA CYS A 89 -1.49 -8.94 -5.03
C CYS A 89 -0.59 -9.79 -5.94
N LEU A 90 -0.73 -11.10 -5.84
CA LEU A 90 0.06 -12.07 -6.61
C LEU A 90 -0.83 -12.76 -7.65
N PRO A 91 -0.24 -13.46 -8.64
CA PRO A 91 -1.02 -14.29 -9.56
C PRO A 91 -1.93 -15.22 -8.77
N GLU A 92 -3.20 -15.33 -9.19
CA GLU A 92 -4.25 -16.12 -8.51
C GLU A 92 -4.61 -15.65 -7.09
N GLN A 93 -4.04 -14.54 -6.62
CA GLN A 93 -4.23 -13.98 -5.28
C GLN A 93 -4.44 -12.46 -5.36
N VAL A 94 -5.36 -12.03 -6.22
CA VAL A 94 -5.82 -10.64 -6.27
C VAL A 94 -6.80 -10.42 -5.13
N PRO A 95 -6.62 -9.41 -4.27
CA PRO A 95 -7.40 -9.27 -3.04
C PRO A 95 -8.73 -8.55 -3.27
N GLU A 96 -9.57 -9.04 -4.18
CA GLU A 96 -10.84 -8.39 -4.56
C GLU A 96 -11.77 -8.21 -3.37
N TYR A 97 -12.06 -9.29 -2.63
CA TYR A 97 -12.90 -9.25 -1.43
C TYR A 97 -12.43 -8.20 -0.41
N LEU A 98 -11.13 -8.16 -0.12
CA LEU A 98 -10.61 -7.15 0.81
C LEU A 98 -10.66 -5.74 0.23
N THR A 99 -10.56 -5.59 -1.10
CA THR A 99 -10.71 -4.30 -1.76
C THR A 99 -12.15 -3.78 -1.60
N GLU A 100 -13.15 -4.66 -1.75
CA GLU A 100 -14.56 -4.33 -1.49
C GLU A 100 -14.80 -3.93 -0.03
N VAL A 101 -14.26 -4.68 0.93
CA VAL A 101 -14.34 -4.33 2.36
C VAL A 101 -13.70 -2.97 2.64
N LEU A 102 -12.57 -2.65 2.02
CA LEU A 102 -11.92 -1.35 2.19
C LEU A 102 -12.78 -0.21 1.62
N LEU A 103 -13.43 -0.42 0.48
CA LEU A 103 -14.37 0.53 -0.11
C LEU A 103 -15.60 0.74 0.78
N GLU A 104 -16.22 -0.35 1.24
CA GLU A 104 -17.37 -0.33 2.14
C GLU A 104 -17.08 0.48 3.42
N LEU A 105 -15.92 0.24 4.02
CA LEU A 105 -15.49 0.93 5.23
C LEU A 105 -14.93 2.34 4.95
N GLY A 106 -14.84 2.75 3.69
CA GLY A 106 -14.36 4.06 3.29
C GLY A 106 -12.89 4.30 3.61
N PHE A 107 -12.02 3.31 3.40
CA PHE A 107 -10.57 3.51 3.48
C PHE A 107 -10.10 4.46 2.38
N ASP A 108 -8.97 5.12 2.63
CA ASP A 108 -8.48 6.18 1.75
C ASP A 108 -7.57 5.63 0.63
N GLY A 109 -7.07 4.39 0.77
CA GLY A 109 -6.31 3.74 -0.29
C GLY A 109 -5.93 2.29 -0.05
N LEU A 110 -5.43 1.68 -1.12
CA LEU A 110 -4.90 0.32 -1.19
C LEU A 110 -3.49 0.35 -1.79
N ILE A 111 -2.51 -0.19 -1.06
CA ILE A 111 -1.19 -0.52 -1.59
C ILE A 111 -1.20 -1.98 -2.06
N ALA A 112 -1.20 -2.19 -3.38
CA ALA A 112 -1.08 -3.49 -4.01
C ALA A 112 0.40 -3.91 -4.10
N ALA A 113 0.77 -4.92 -3.31
CA ALA A 113 2.14 -5.45 -3.26
C ALA A 113 2.30 -6.67 -4.16
N HIS A 114 3.02 -6.49 -5.27
CA HIS A 114 3.23 -7.51 -6.29
C HIS A 114 4.48 -8.37 -6.07
N ASP A 115 5.39 -7.95 -5.17
CA ASP A 115 6.54 -8.78 -4.78
C ASP A 115 6.17 -9.75 -3.65
N PRO A 116 6.60 -11.02 -3.71
CA PRO A 116 6.30 -12.01 -2.67
C PRO A 116 6.84 -11.65 -1.27
N GLY A 117 7.72 -10.66 -1.11
CA GLY A 117 8.14 -10.13 0.19
C GLY A 117 9.51 -10.66 0.63
N PRO A 118 9.91 -10.56 1.90
CA PRO A 118 11.25 -11.00 2.31
C PRO A 118 11.46 -12.52 2.14
N PRO A 119 12.73 -12.97 1.93
CA PRO A 119 13.93 -12.15 1.79
C PRO A 119 14.05 -11.54 0.39
N ALA A 120 14.48 -10.27 0.33
CA ALA A 120 14.79 -9.60 -0.94
C ALA A 120 16.15 -10.12 -1.47
N THR A 121 16.13 -10.89 -2.54
CA THR A 121 17.35 -11.46 -3.14
C THR A 121 17.75 -10.75 -4.43
N ARG A 122 19.02 -10.90 -4.84
CA ARG A 122 19.48 -10.40 -6.14
C ARG A 122 18.75 -11.08 -7.30
N GLN A 123 18.53 -12.39 -7.20
CA GLN A 123 17.77 -13.15 -8.21
C GLN A 123 16.35 -12.60 -8.37
N ARG A 124 15.64 -12.33 -7.26
CA ARG A 124 14.30 -11.76 -7.31
C ARG A 124 14.29 -10.34 -7.88
N TYR A 125 15.29 -9.55 -7.55
CA TYR A 125 15.45 -8.24 -8.18
C TYR A 125 15.59 -8.37 -9.71
N HIS A 126 16.41 -9.31 -10.21
CA HIS A 126 16.54 -9.52 -11.66
C HIS A 126 15.29 -10.14 -12.30
N ALA A 127 14.52 -10.96 -11.60
CA ALA A 127 13.28 -11.54 -12.12
C ALA A 127 12.29 -10.46 -12.62
N TRP A 128 12.25 -9.31 -11.94
CA TRP A 128 11.41 -8.18 -12.35
C TRP A 128 11.84 -7.47 -13.64
N GLN A 129 12.90 -7.92 -14.31
CA GLN A 129 13.23 -7.51 -15.68
C GLN A 129 12.46 -8.32 -16.73
N ASP A 130 11.76 -9.38 -16.32
CA ASP A 130 10.88 -10.16 -17.19
C ASP A 130 9.58 -9.38 -17.49
N ASP A 131 9.34 -9.12 -18.77
CA ASP A 131 8.15 -8.44 -19.27
C ASP A 131 6.87 -9.16 -18.89
N ARG A 132 6.86 -10.50 -18.82
CA ARG A 132 5.68 -11.27 -18.39
C ARG A 132 5.31 -10.93 -16.95
N GLN A 133 6.31 -10.79 -16.08
CA GLN A 133 6.08 -10.43 -14.69
C GLN A 133 5.60 -8.97 -14.56
N GLN A 134 6.12 -8.05 -15.38
CA GLN A 134 5.63 -6.68 -15.42
C GLN A 134 4.16 -6.63 -15.87
N MET A 135 3.85 -7.30 -16.98
CA MET A 135 2.52 -7.37 -17.58
C MET A 135 1.50 -7.98 -16.62
N GLN A 136 1.86 -9.09 -15.95
CA GLN A 136 1.01 -9.73 -14.95
C GLN A 136 0.58 -8.76 -13.84
N ALA A 137 1.52 -7.97 -13.33
CA ALA A 137 1.19 -6.98 -12.31
C ALA A 137 0.39 -5.79 -12.87
N CYS A 138 0.48 -5.47 -14.17
CA CYS A 138 -0.38 -4.45 -14.79
C CYS A 138 -1.81 -4.96 -14.89
N MET A 139 -2.03 -6.20 -15.33
CA MET A 139 -3.36 -6.82 -15.35
C MET A 139 -4.03 -6.82 -13.96
N GLN A 140 -3.24 -7.09 -12.91
CA GLN A 140 -3.71 -7.03 -11.52
C GLN A 140 -4.11 -5.61 -11.09
N ILE A 141 -3.34 -4.60 -11.49
CA ILE A 141 -3.66 -3.20 -11.22
C ILE A 141 -4.93 -2.80 -11.97
N GLU A 142 -5.09 -3.18 -13.23
CA GLU A 142 -6.32 -2.90 -14.01
C GLU A 142 -7.55 -3.53 -13.37
N GLN A 143 -7.42 -4.76 -12.87
CA GLN A 143 -8.48 -5.46 -12.14
C GLN A 143 -8.87 -4.73 -10.86
N LEU A 144 -7.89 -4.36 -10.04
CA LEU A 144 -8.14 -3.60 -8.81
C LEU A 144 -8.68 -2.20 -9.10
N HIS A 145 -8.18 -1.52 -10.13
CA HIS A 145 -8.61 -0.18 -10.52
C HIS A 145 -10.11 -0.15 -10.85
N ARG A 146 -10.61 -1.17 -11.57
CA ARG A 146 -12.05 -1.31 -11.85
C ARG A 146 -12.89 -1.46 -10.59
N LEU A 147 -12.37 -2.10 -9.54
CA LEU A 147 -13.06 -2.22 -8.26
C LEU A 147 -12.97 -0.92 -7.45
N CYS A 148 -11.78 -0.33 -7.36
CA CYS A 148 -11.50 0.88 -6.57
C CYS A 148 -12.28 2.11 -7.05
N GLY A 149 -12.49 2.24 -8.36
CA GLY A 149 -13.07 3.45 -8.95
C GLY A 149 -12.31 4.71 -8.55
N THR A 150 -13.04 5.75 -8.16
CA THR A 150 -12.48 7.02 -7.68
C THR A 150 -12.33 7.12 -6.17
N ASP A 151 -12.90 6.16 -5.43
CA ASP A 151 -13.13 6.30 -4.00
C ASP A 151 -12.01 5.67 -3.15
N LEU A 152 -11.23 4.76 -3.73
CA LEU A 152 -10.07 4.14 -3.09
C LEU A 152 -8.80 4.38 -3.92
N ALA A 153 -7.84 5.15 -3.39
CA ALA A 153 -6.58 5.39 -4.09
C ALA A 153 -5.76 4.08 -4.20
N LEU A 154 -5.44 3.67 -5.42
CA LEU A 154 -4.62 2.50 -5.73
C LEU A 154 -3.14 2.88 -5.89
N ILE A 155 -2.31 2.28 -5.05
CA ILE A 155 -0.86 2.47 -4.98
C ILE A 155 -0.18 1.16 -5.37
N SER A 156 0.69 1.15 -6.38
CA SER A 156 1.42 -0.07 -6.77
C SER A 156 2.81 -0.13 -6.13
N VAL A 157 3.22 -1.32 -5.67
CA VAL A 157 4.57 -1.58 -5.18
C VAL A 157 5.09 -2.97 -5.60
N GLY A 158 6.33 -3.02 -6.06
CA GLY A 158 7.03 -4.26 -6.44
C GLY A 158 7.55 -4.20 -7.87
N GLY A 159 8.84 -4.49 -8.06
CA GLY A 159 9.40 -4.67 -9.41
C GLY A 159 9.61 -3.44 -10.29
N ILE A 160 9.37 -2.24 -9.78
CA ILE A 160 9.50 -1.01 -10.57
C ILE A 160 10.96 -0.57 -10.56
N GLN A 161 11.61 -0.66 -11.73
CA GLN A 161 13.06 -0.48 -11.90
C GLN A 161 13.42 0.55 -12.96
N THR A 162 12.49 0.86 -13.86
CA THR A 162 12.67 1.75 -15.01
C THR A 162 11.48 2.70 -15.12
N ALA A 163 11.66 3.81 -15.85
CA ALA A 163 10.57 4.74 -16.15
C ALA A 163 9.43 4.04 -16.92
N GLY A 164 9.76 3.10 -17.81
CA GLY A 164 8.77 2.28 -18.52
C GLY A 164 7.91 1.44 -17.57
N HIS A 165 8.50 0.81 -16.55
CA HIS A 165 7.72 0.07 -15.54
C HIS A 165 6.79 1.02 -14.77
N LEU A 166 7.28 2.20 -14.38
CA LEU A 166 6.49 3.22 -13.69
C LEU A 166 5.29 3.65 -14.55
N GLN A 167 5.54 4.05 -15.80
CA GLN A 167 4.50 4.50 -16.71
C GLN A 167 3.45 3.40 -16.95
N ALA A 168 3.89 2.15 -17.18
CA ALA A 168 2.99 1.03 -17.35
C ALA A 168 2.08 0.78 -16.13
N ARG A 169 2.55 1.06 -14.89
CA ARG A 169 1.70 0.94 -13.69
C ARG A 169 0.66 2.06 -13.62
N LEU A 170 1.04 3.28 -14.01
CA LEU A 170 0.14 4.42 -14.05
C LEU A 170 -0.94 4.21 -15.11
N ASP A 171 -0.54 3.76 -16.31
CA ASP A 171 -1.45 3.45 -17.42
C ASP A 171 -2.43 2.33 -17.06
N ALA A 172 -1.98 1.36 -16.26
CA ALA A 172 -2.84 0.28 -15.74
C ALA A 172 -3.85 0.76 -14.67
N GLY A 173 -3.73 1.99 -14.17
CA GLY A 173 -4.70 2.59 -13.24
C GLY A 173 -4.21 2.82 -11.81
N ALA A 174 -2.93 2.60 -11.50
CA ALA A 174 -2.38 3.04 -10.22
C ALA A 174 -2.25 4.57 -10.20
N GLN A 175 -2.71 5.24 -9.14
CA GLN A 175 -2.51 6.69 -9.00
C GLN A 175 -1.16 7.05 -8.37
N LEU A 176 -0.55 6.12 -7.61
CA LEU A 176 0.72 6.34 -6.93
C LEU A 176 1.62 5.10 -7.02
N ILE A 177 2.92 5.33 -6.94
CA ILE A 177 3.94 4.29 -7.02
C ILE A 177 4.85 4.33 -5.79
N GLN A 178 5.09 3.18 -5.18
CA GLN A 178 6.13 3.00 -4.17
C GLN A 178 7.30 2.19 -4.73
N VAL A 179 8.52 2.62 -4.40
CA VAL A 179 9.75 1.96 -4.85
C VAL A 179 10.66 1.67 -3.66
N HIS A 180 11.15 0.44 -3.55
CA HIS A 180 12.03 0.01 -2.46
C HIS A 180 13.30 -0.66 -2.97
N GLY A 181 13.19 -1.86 -3.57
CA GLY A 181 14.37 -2.63 -3.99
C GLY A 181 15.26 -1.91 -4.99
N ALA A 182 14.68 -1.16 -5.93
CA ALA A 182 15.44 -0.37 -6.89
C ALA A 182 16.17 0.81 -6.25
N LEU A 183 15.63 1.43 -5.18
CA LEU A 183 16.30 2.52 -4.48
C LEU A 183 17.61 2.03 -3.85
N MET A 184 17.56 0.86 -3.21
CA MET A 184 18.73 0.22 -2.60
C MET A 184 19.78 -0.22 -3.63
N ARG A 185 19.36 -0.57 -4.86
CA ARG A 185 20.26 -1.08 -5.92
C ARG A 185 20.82 0.01 -6.83
N GLN A 186 20.03 1.03 -7.11
CA GLN A 186 20.35 2.05 -8.12
C GLN A 186 20.62 3.44 -7.52
N GLY A 187 20.57 3.56 -6.19
CA GLY A 187 20.96 4.75 -5.45
C GLY A 187 19.89 5.85 -5.38
N PRO A 188 20.20 6.93 -4.65
CA PRO A 188 19.23 7.95 -4.22
C PRO A 188 18.62 8.78 -5.36
N TRP A 189 19.28 8.83 -6.53
CA TRP A 189 18.80 9.57 -7.71
C TRP A 189 17.71 8.84 -8.50
N LEU A 190 17.25 7.68 -8.01
CA LEU A 190 16.26 6.85 -8.70
C LEU A 190 14.98 7.62 -9.04
N ALA A 191 14.44 8.39 -8.10
CA ALA A 191 13.19 9.14 -8.34
C ALA A 191 13.32 10.07 -9.56
N ARG A 192 14.46 10.75 -9.71
CA ARG A 192 14.73 11.61 -10.87
C ARG A 192 14.82 10.83 -12.18
N ARG A 193 15.31 9.58 -12.17
CA ARG A 193 15.38 8.73 -13.37
C ARG A 193 14.04 8.08 -13.75
N LEU A 194 13.14 7.90 -12.78
CA LEU A 194 11.83 7.34 -13.04
C LEU A 194 10.85 8.41 -13.56
N CYS A 195 10.96 9.64 -13.05
CA CYS A 195 10.01 10.72 -13.34
C CYS A 195 10.55 11.79 -14.30
N GLY A 196 11.82 11.70 -14.72
CA GLY A 196 12.47 12.65 -15.62
C GLY A 196 12.51 12.12 -17.05
#